data_AF-A0A939HBD1-F1
#
_entry.id   AF-A0A939HBD1-F1
#
_cell.length_a   1.000
_cell.length_b   1.000
_cell.length_c   1.000
_cell.angle_alpha   90.00
_cell.angle_beta   90.00
_cell.angle_gamma   90.00
#
_symmetry.space_group_name_H-M   'P 1'
#
loop_
_entity.id
_entity.type
_entity.pdbx_description
1 polymer ?
#
loop_
_entity_poly.entity_id
_entity_poly.type
_entity_poly.pdbx_seq_one_letter_code
_entity_poly.pdbx_strand_id
1 'polypeptide(L)'
;MLFAVRMDVTIPQAMDEQAKTELLAKEKAYSQELQRTGEWQSIWRCVGEYANISIFDVAGNERLHEILWGLPLFPYMKMDITPLAAHPSDIALGSGPLADRVISPQSVDELKGIGNGH
;
A
#
# COMPACT_ATOMS: atom_id res chain seq x y z
N MET A 1 -11.95 -9.40 0.10
CA MET A 1 -10.94 -10.48 0.10
C MET A 1 -9.64 -9.85 0.50
N LEU A 2 -8.92 -10.45 1.46
CA LEU A 2 -7.70 -9.88 1.98
C LEU A 2 -6.46 -10.37 1.22
N PHE A 3 -5.56 -9.46 0.92
CA PHE A 3 -4.26 -9.75 0.31
C PHE A 3 -3.16 -9.02 1.06
N ALA A 4 -2.09 -9.74 1.42
CA ALA A 4 -0.83 -9.13 1.78
C ALA A 4 0.00 -8.92 0.51
N VAL A 5 0.46 -7.70 0.28
CA VAL A 5 1.30 -7.35 -0.86
C VAL A 5 2.59 -6.74 -0.35
N ARG A 6 3.72 -7.38 -0.63
CA ARG A 6 5.03 -6.75 -0.48
C ARG A 6 5.38 -6.07 -1.79
N MET A 7 5.83 -4.82 -1.73
CA MET A 7 6.26 -4.06 -2.92
C MET A 7 7.67 -3.51 -2.69
N ASP A 8 8.63 -3.99 -3.48
CA ASP A 8 10.01 -3.51 -3.52
C ASP A 8 10.14 -2.48 -4.65
N VAL A 9 10.51 -1.24 -4.32
CA VAL A 9 10.54 -0.11 -5.26
C VAL A 9 11.97 0.15 -5.74
N THR A 10 12.19 0.21 -7.05
CA THR A 10 13.49 0.54 -7.66
C THR A 10 13.31 1.60 -8.75
N ILE A 11 13.44 2.88 -8.37
CA ILE A 11 13.39 4.01 -9.31
C ILE A 11 14.79 4.23 -9.90
N PRO A 12 14.95 4.36 -11.23
CA PRO A 12 16.24 4.67 -11.86
C PRO A 12 16.89 5.93 -11.28
N GLN A 13 18.18 5.84 -10.92
CA GLN A 13 18.93 6.99 -10.39
C GLN A 13 19.09 8.11 -11.42
N ALA A 14 19.08 7.79 -12.71
CA ALA A 14 19.17 8.76 -13.80
C ALA A 14 17.84 9.46 -14.13
N MET A 15 16.76 9.16 -13.39
CA MET A 15 15.48 9.84 -13.56
C MET A 15 15.61 11.32 -13.18
N ASP A 16 15.05 12.20 -14.00
CA ASP A 16 14.97 13.62 -13.70
C ASP A 16 14.23 13.87 -12.37
N GLU A 17 14.77 14.75 -11.52
CA GLU A 17 14.25 14.97 -10.17
C GLU A 17 12.84 15.61 -10.17
N GLN A 18 12.53 16.44 -11.16
CA GLN A 18 11.18 17.00 -11.29
C GLN A 18 10.20 15.91 -11.71
N ALA A 19 10.54 15.08 -12.70
CA ALA A 19 9.73 13.94 -13.11
C ALA A 19 9.51 12.94 -11.97
N LYS A 20 10.55 12.66 -11.18
CA LYS A 20 10.46 11.79 -9.99
C LYS A 20 9.55 12.37 -8.93
N THR A 21 9.62 13.67 -8.67
CA THR A 21 8.75 14.36 -7.71
C THR A 21 7.29 14.29 -8.16
N GLU A 22 7.00 14.54 -9.42
CA GLU A 22 5.65 14.44 -9.99
C GLU A 22 5.11 13.01 -9.94
N LEU A 23 5.95 12.02 -10.24
CA LEU A 23 5.62 10.60 -10.15
C LEU A 23 5.23 10.20 -8.72
N LEU A 24 6.06 10.57 -7.73
CA LEU A 24 5.80 10.29 -6.32
C LEU A 24 4.55 11.02 -5.80
N ALA A 25 4.28 12.22 -6.29
CA ALA A 25 3.06 12.96 -5.94
C ALA A 25 1.79 12.26 -6.46
N LYS A 26 1.82 11.77 -7.71
CA LYS A 26 0.71 10.97 -8.29
C LYS A 26 0.51 9.66 -7.54
N GLU A 27 1.60 8.96 -7.24
CA GLU A 27 1.57 7.72 -6.44
C GLU A 27 0.91 7.96 -5.07
N LYS A 28 1.33 9.02 -4.38
CA LYS A 28 0.76 9.40 -3.10
C LYS A 28 -0.74 9.71 -3.20
N ALA A 29 -1.15 10.47 -4.21
CA ALA A 29 -2.56 10.80 -4.40
C ALA A 29 -3.42 9.54 -4.65
N TYR A 30 -2.95 8.64 -5.53
CA TYR A 30 -3.66 7.40 -5.86
C TYR A 30 -3.77 6.46 -4.65
N SER A 31 -2.65 6.20 -3.97
CA SER A 31 -2.64 5.34 -2.77
C SER A 31 -3.46 5.91 -1.62
N GLN A 32 -3.49 7.24 -1.44
CA GLN A 32 -4.35 7.87 -0.43
C GLN A 32 -5.82 7.72 -0.74
N GLU A 33 -6.22 7.77 -2.01
CA GLU A 33 -7.61 7.56 -2.39
C GLU A 33 -8.08 6.13 -2.11
N LEU A 34 -7.24 5.14 -2.42
CA LEU A 34 -7.52 3.75 -2.07
C LEU A 34 -7.57 3.50 -0.55
N GLN A 35 -6.78 4.23 0.24
CA GLN A 35 -6.88 4.20 1.69
C GLN A 35 -8.20 4.81 2.19
N ARG A 36 -8.66 5.93 1.59
CA ARG A 36 -9.94 6.56 1.95
C ARG A 36 -11.14 5.69 1.63
N THR A 37 -11.09 4.96 0.52
CA THR A 37 -12.15 4.01 0.11
C THR A 37 -12.13 2.71 0.89
N GLY A 38 -11.02 2.42 1.60
CA GLY A 38 -10.83 1.21 2.39
C GLY A 38 -10.25 0.03 1.61
N GLU A 39 -10.07 0.15 0.29
CA GLU A 39 -9.51 -0.91 -0.55
C GLU A 39 -8.03 -1.18 -0.22
N TRP A 40 -7.30 -0.14 0.18
CA TRP A 40 -5.94 -0.24 0.73
C TRP A 40 -6.00 -0.03 2.25
N GLN A 41 -6.28 -1.11 2.97
CA GLN A 41 -6.58 -1.06 4.40
C GLN A 41 -5.42 -0.52 5.25
N SER A 42 -4.19 -0.88 4.89
CA SER A 42 -3.00 -0.47 5.64
C SER A 42 -1.72 -0.64 4.83
N ILE A 43 -0.71 0.16 5.18
CA ILE A 43 0.62 0.16 4.56
C ILE A 43 1.68 0.39 5.64
N TRP A 44 2.77 -0.36 5.58
CA TRP A 44 3.91 -0.22 6.48
C TRP A 44 5.22 -0.23 5.71
N ARG A 45 6.19 0.56 6.19
CA ARG A 45 7.56 0.56 5.68
C ARG A 45 8.31 -0.67 6.20
N CYS A 46 8.97 -1.40 5.31
CA CYS A 46 9.98 -2.39 5.71
C CYS A 46 11.22 -1.66 6.23
N VAL A 47 11.60 -1.87 7.48
CA VAL A 47 12.74 -1.18 8.09
C VAL A 47 14.04 -1.56 7.39
N GLY A 48 14.81 -0.56 6.94
CA GLY A 48 16.06 -0.76 6.22
C GLY A 48 15.92 -1.05 4.73
N GLU A 49 14.69 -1.11 4.20
CA GLU A 49 14.42 -1.45 2.81
C GLU A 49 13.56 -0.38 2.14
N TYR A 50 13.80 -0.10 0.85
CA TYR A 50 12.88 0.73 0.06
C TYR A 50 11.69 -0.09 -0.45
N ALA A 51 11.03 -0.74 0.51
CA ALA A 51 9.91 -1.63 0.29
C ALA A 51 8.77 -1.32 1.27
N ASN A 52 7.57 -1.79 0.95
CA ASN A 52 6.44 -1.76 1.87
C ASN A 52 5.75 -3.13 1.93
N ILE A 53 5.05 -3.37 3.04
CA ILE A 53 4.03 -4.41 3.15
C ILE A 53 2.69 -3.69 3.26
N SER A 54 1.70 -4.16 2.52
CA SER A 54 0.37 -3.58 2.43
C SER A 54 -0.71 -4.65 2.59
N ILE A 55 -1.81 -4.32 3.25
CA ILE A 55 -3.03 -5.13 3.24
C ILE A 55 -4.05 -4.45 2.34
N PHE A 56 -4.58 -5.19 1.38
CA PHE A 56 -5.72 -4.79 0.55
C PHE A 56 -6.95 -5.60 0.93
N ASP A 57 -8.10 -4.95 1.03
CA ASP A 57 -9.41 -5.61 1.14
C ASP A 57 -10.25 -5.23 -0.09
N VAL A 58 -10.30 -6.13 -1.07
CA VAL A 58 -10.90 -5.86 -2.37
C VAL A 58 -11.83 -6.99 -2.79
N ALA A 59 -12.70 -6.74 -3.78
CA ALA A 59 -13.70 -7.72 -4.22
C ALA A 59 -13.11 -9.05 -4.71
N GLY A 60 -11.88 -9.04 -5.24
CA GLY A 60 -11.18 -10.24 -5.68
C GLY A 60 -9.90 -9.93 -6.47
N ASN A 61 -9.38 -10.95 -7.16
CA ASN A 61 -8.11 -10.88 -7.87
C ASN A 61 -8.10 -9.82 -8.98
N GLU A 62 -9.19 -9.68 -9.74
CA GLU A 62 -9.28 -8.69 -10.83
C GLU A 62 -9.18 -7.27 -10.30
N ARG A 63 -9.94 -6.96 -9.23
CA ARG A 63 -9.90 -5.64 -8.60
C ARG A 63 -8.52 -5.33 -8.02
N LEU A 64 -7.88 -6.31 -7.38
CA LEU A 64 -6.50 -6.15 -6.92
C LEU A 64 -5.57 -5.84 -8.10
N HIS A 65 -5.68 -6.60 -9.19
CA HIS A 65 -4.84 -6.42 -10.36
C HIS A 65 -5.01 -5.01 -10.97
N GLU A 66 -6.24 -4.52 -11.12
CA GLU A 66 -6.52 -3.15 -11.58
C GLU A 66 -5.85 -2.09 -10.71
N ILE A 67 -5.95 -2.25 -9.39
CA ILE A 67 -5.34 -1.33 -8.43
C ILE A 67 -3.82 -1.33 -8.58
N LEU A 68 -3.20 -2.51 -8.55
CA LEU A 68 -1.75 -2.64 -8.62
C LEU A 68 -1.21 -2.13 -9.96
N TRP A 69 -1.90 -2.44 -11.06
CA TRP A 69 -1.54 -1.96 -12.40
C TRP A 69 -1.76 -0.45 -12.56
N GLY A 70 -2.71 0.11 -11.82
CA GLY A 70 -3.02 1.53 -11.80
C GLY A 70 -2.02 2.39 -11.02
N LEU A 71 -1.12 1.78 -10.23
CA LEU A 71 -0.10 2.51 -9.47
C LEU A 71 0.87 3.20 -10.42
N PRO A 72 1.06 4.53 -10.31
CA PRO A 72 2.10 5.23 -11.07
C PRO A 72 3.49 4.61 -10.97
N LEU A 73 3.86 4.05 -9.81
CA LEU A 73 5.13 3.35 -9.60
C LEU A 73 5.15 1.89 -10.08
N PHE A 74 4.06 1.33 -10.59
CA PHE A 74 4.00 -0.07 -11.05
C PHE A 74 5.18 -0.50 -11.94
N PRO A 75 5.65 0.31 -12.92
CA PRO A 75 6.80 -0.05 -13.76
C PRO A 75 8.14 -0.23 -13.01
N TYR A 76 8.22 0.28 -11.79
CA TYR A 76 9.42 0.31 -10.94
C TYR A 76 9.30 -0.61 -9.73
N MET A 77 8.25 -1.43 -9.67
CA MET A 77 7.94 -2.28 -8.52
C MET A 77 8.14 -3.75 -8.85
N LYS A 78 8.77 -4.47 -7.92
CA LYS A 78 8.62 -5.92 -7.80
C LYS A 78 7.62 -6.19 -6.69
N MET A 79 6.66 -7.07 -6.93
CA MET A 79 5.60 -7.36 -5.96
C MET A 79 5.48 -8.86 -5.69
N ASP A 80 5.28 -9.19 -4.42
CA ASP A 80 4.86 -10.52 -3.96
C ASP A 80 3.45 -10.41 -3.37
N ILE A 81 2.50 -11.14 -3.95
CA ILE A 81 1.08 -11.10 -3.56
C ILE A 81 0.70 -12.41 -2.87
N THR A 82 0.18 -12.31 -1.65
CA THR A 82 -0.29 -13.44 -0.85
C THR A 82 -1.78 -13.27 -0.51
N PRO A 83 -2.69 -14.07 -1.10
CA PRO A 83 -4.08 -14.13 -0.65
C PRO A 83 -4.16 -14.61 0.81
N LEU A 84 -5.01 -13.97 1.60
CA LEU A 84 -5.17 -14.27 3.02
C LEU A 84 -6.56 -14.84 3.29
N ALA A 85 -6.63 -15.81 4.22
CA ALA A 85 -7.87 -16.32 4.77
C ALA A 85 -8.04 -15.86 6.21
N ALA A 86 -9.29 -15.74 6.67
CA ALA A 86 -9.57 -15.50 8.08
C ALA A 86 -9.02 -16.65 8.93
N HIS A 87 -8.29 -16.33 10.00
CA HIS A 87 -7.77 -17.33 10.92
C HIS A 87 -8.80 -17.60 12.04
N PRO A 88 -9.14 -18.87 12.35
CA PRO A 88 -10.18 -19.20 13.33
C PRO A 88 -9.87 -18.72 14.76
N SER A 89 -8.60 -18.45 15.06
CA SER A 89 -8.17 -17.91 16.36
C SER A 89 -8.09 -16.38 16.43
N ASP A 90 -8.43 -15.66 15.36
CA ASP A 90 -8.51 -14.20 15.42
C ASP A 90 -9.70 -13.81 16.32
N ILE A 91 -9.42 -13.18 17.45
CA ILE A 91 -10.44 -12.79 18.45
C ILE A 91 -11.32 -11.62 18.01
N ALA A 92 -10.87 -10.85 17.02
CA ALA A 92 -11.64 -9.75 16.46
C ALA A 92 -12.50 -10.23 15.28
N LEU A 93 -12.06 -11.24 14.54
CA LEU A 93 -12.88 -11.94 13.51
C LEU A 93 -13.76 -13.04 14.14
N GLY A 94 -13.43 -13.45 15.36
CA GLY A 94 -14.22 -14.34 16.19
C GLY A 94 -15.46 -13.63 16.71
N SER A 95 -16.59 -13.90 16.05
CA SER A 95 -17.96 -13.52 16.46
C SER A 95 -18.40 -12.08 16.11
N GLY A 96 -18.36 -11.70 14.83
CA GLY A 96 -19.08 -10.51 14.33
C GLY A 96 -18.86 -10.21 12.84
N PRO A 97 -19.81 -9.59 12.12
CA PRO A 97 -19.65 -9.26 10.70
C PRO A 97 -18.53 -8.23 10.46
N LEU A 98 -17.80 -8.36 9.36
CA LEU A 98 -16.67 -7.49 8.96
C LEU A 98 -17.05 -6.01 8.71
N ALA A 99 -18.34 -5.68 8.65
CA ALA A 99 -18.84 -4.37 8.21
C ALA A 99 -18.60 -3.21 9.21
N ASP A 100 -18.27 -3.49 10.47
CA ASP A 100 -18.24 -2.46 11.54
C ASP A 100 -16.85 -1.88 11.85
N ARG A 101 -15.81 -2.20 11.07
CA ARG A 101 -14.43 -1.78 11.37
C ARG A 101 -14.08 -0.44 10.73
N VAL A 102 -14.44 0.67 11.40
CA VAL A 102 -13.88 2.00 11.12
C VAL A 102 -12.47 2.09 11.71
N ILE A 103 -11.43 2.13 10.86
CA ILE A 103 -10.07 2.47 11.31
C ILE A 103 -9.88 3.98 11.19
N SER A 104 -9.53 4.61 12.31
CA SER A 104 -9.27 6.04 12.40
C SER A 104 -7.96 6.40 11.65
N PRO A 105 -7.95 7.37 10.74
CA PRO A 105 -6.78 7.73 9.96
C PRO A 105 -5.82 8.58 10.80
N GLN A 106 -4.94 7.94 11.55
CA GLN A 106 -3.78 8.61 12.14
C GLN A 106 -2.50 7.95 11.63
N SER A 107 -1.86 8.61 10.65
CA SER A 107 -0.40 8.69 10.39
C SER A 107 -0.06 8.81 8.89
N VAL A 108 -0.59 9.84 8.22
CA VAL A 108 -0.20 10.17 6.82
C VAL A 108 0.91 11.25 6.77
N ASP A 109 1.35 11.80 7.91
CA ASP A 109 2.26 12.95 7.95
C ASP A 109 3.74 12.66 8.27
N GLU A 110 4.16 11.41 8.50
CA GLU A 110 5.58 11.12 8.84
C GLU A 110 6.50 10.79 7.65
N LEU A 111 6.02 10.82 6.40
CA LEU A 111 6.87 10.63 5.22
C LEU A 111 7.58 11.90 4.70
N LYS A 112 7.59 12.99 5.48
CA LYS A 112 8.33 14.23 5.13
C LYS A 112 9.79 14.27 5.63
N GLY A 113 10.30 13.20 6.22
CA GLY A 113 11.54 13.25 7.02
C GLY A 113 12.76 12.46 6.54
N ILE A 114 12.79 11.91 5.32
CA ILE A 114 13.97 11.13 4.86
C ILE A 114 14.50 11.71 3.55
N GLY A 115 15.11 12.89 3.67
CA GLY A 115 15.73 13.60 2.55
C GLY A 115 16.59 14.74 3.06
N ASN A 116 17.74 14.40 3.65
CA ASN A 116 19.01 15.14 3.65
C ASN A 116 19.85 14.75 4.88
N GLY A 117 21.03 14.16 4.65
CA GLY A 117 22.00 13.98 5.72
C GLY A 117 23.20 13.10 5.35
N HIS A 118 24.21 13.76 4.79
CA HIS A 118 25.63 13.39 4.66
C HIS A 118 26.02 12.30 3.66
#